data_AF-I6AUE6-F1
#
_entry.id   AF-I6AUE6-F1
#
_cell.length_a   1.000
_cell.length_b   1.000
_cell.length_c   1.000
_cell.angle_alpha   90.00
_cell.angle_beta   90.00
_cell.angle_gamma   90.00
#
_symmetry.space_group_name_H-M   'P 1'
#
loop_
_entity.id
_entity.type
_entity.pdbx_description
1 polymer ?
#
loop_
_entity_poly.entity_id
_entity_poly.type
_entity_poly.pdbx_seq_one_letter_code
_entity_poly.pdbx_strand_id
1 'polypeptide(L)'
;MQIKNRPTLRNALLACGIISLVSTNWIQDAGAAEKIPWAEIDKIARDHVAAESPASVWPFEQAPREQLAAAAKKSFPHYFTPNPLSFANQPPELDNYTRHHLTPDGEGGKYRKAGGYLRQRPLPIDPHDSPWWEYINFAIEIHRARAIGQDGFAADILSIDPTPPWGVFWTRQLKLMETAAAIAPDFHIMIMPDMNAGLRRQPEQLERVIETLAASPAAWRLDDGRVVVSNFLANARPPEYWKNAFDALEKKGLRTAFLPVFLGYHNIQKFARDYAPISWGMSDWGFRDLADIKAVDFENAAKNVRHYTSNWMMPVAPQDFRPKAMQAWEAENTSAFRRLWEIAINGGSNLVQLITWNDYGEGTEISPSTGTQFLYYDLCGYYTTWFKLGRPPAITKDAIYYCHRVQTVPLREGPDPEKQPKLFQRMGGTPLKNEVELLAMLTAPAVLEIEQNGKIARVERPAGVVELKADAEPGRPVFRILRDGKKVVELPSHWTITDKADYQNLLYHGGSSTRRPIPGP
;
A
#
# COMPACT_ATOMS: atom_id res chain seq x y z
N MET A 1 -49.78 17.54 -45.68
CA MET A 1 -51.21 17.27 -45.41
C MET A 1 -51.22 16.17 -44.35
N GLN A 2 -51.51 16.34 -43.04
CA GLN A 2 -52.18 17.34 -42.21
C GLN A 2 -51.38 17.59 -40.90
N ILE A 3 -50.94 18.83 -40.67
CA ILE A 3 -51.40 19.78 -39.62
C ILE A 3 -51.75 19.27 -38.19
N LYS A 4 -50.91 19.76 -37.24
CA LYS A 4 -51.18 20.35 -35.89
C LYS A 4 -51.60 19.48 -34.68
N ASN A 5 -50.86 19.59 -33.57
CA ASN A 5 -51.12 20.61 -32.54
C ASN A 5 -50.06 20.59 -31.41
N ARG A 6 -49.51 21.78 -31.09
CA ARG A 6 -48.95 22.15 -29.77
C ARG A 6 -49.94 23.11 -29.11
N PRO A 7 -49.92 23.22 -27.77
CA PRO A 7 -50.06 24.53 -27.13
C PRO A 7 -48.94 24.83 -26.11
N THR A 8 -48.19 25.88 -26.44
CA THR A 8 -47.81 27.08 -25.65
C THR A 8 -47.55 27.04 -24.14
N LEU A 9 -46.38 27.63 -23.78
CA LEU A 9 -46.03 28.23 -22.50
C LEU A 9 -46.96 29.37 -22.07
N ARG A 10 -47.27 29.43 -20.76
CA ARG A 10 -47.39 30.68 -19.97
C ARG A 10 -47.43 30.39 -18.47
N ASN A 11 -46.33 30.62 -17.77
CA ASN A 11 -46.21 31.58 -16.66
C ASN A 11 -44.94 31.31 -15.84
N ALA A 12 -44.17 32.39 -15.68
CA ALA A 12 -42.94 32.47 -14.91
C ALA A 12 -43.22 32.97 -13.48
N LEU A 13 -42.25 32.67 -12.59
CA LEU A 13 -41.95 33.34 -11.31
C LEU A 13 -42.92 33.12 -10.13
N LEU A 14 -42.48 32.30 -9.17
CA LEU A 14 -42.00 32.85 -7.89
C LEU A 14 -40.99 31.89 -7.25
N ALA A 15 -39.88 32.47 -6.80
CA ALA A 15 -38.83 31.87 -6.02
C ALA A 15 -39.23 31.78 -4.54
N CYS A 16 -38.71 30.77 -3.84
CA CYS A 16 -38.07 30.84 -2.52
C CYS A 16 -38.30 29.55 -1.72
N GLY A 17 -37.21 28.94 -1.25
CA GLY A 17 -37.18 28.22 0.01
C GLY A 17 -37.35 26.70 -0.04
N ILE A 18 -36.31 25.99 -0.48
CA ILE A 18 -35.92 24.72 0.17
C ILE A 18 -34.39 24.73 0.32
N ILE A 19 -33.93 25.53 1.27
CA ILE A 19 -32.69 25.27 2.01
C ILE A 19 -33.13 24.60 3.31
N SER A 20 -32.36 23.60 3.73
CA SER A 20 -32.44 22.85 5.00
C SER A 20 -33.09 21.47 4.89
N LEU A 21 -32.25 20.48 5.22
CA LEU A 21 -32.50 19.08 5.59
C LEU A 21 -31.91 18.04 4.62
N VAL A 22 -30.60 18.12 4.42
CA VAL A 22 -29.78 16.89 4.35
C VAL A 22 -29.15 16.72 5.73
N SER A 23 -30.00 16.48 6.73
CA SER A 23 -29.59 15.96 8.02
C SER A 23 -29.96 14.48 8.05
N THR A 24 -28.95 13.65 8.31
CA THR A 24 -29.09 12.32 8.94
C THR A 24 -30.15 11.38 8.33
N ASN A 25 -29.78 10.69 7.24
CA ASN A 25 -30.33 9.36 6.93
C ASN A 25 -29.19 8.33 6.90
N TRP A 26 -28.38 8.36 7.96
CA TRP A 26 -27.76 7.14 8.46
C TRP A 26 -28.74 6.57 9.48
N ILE A 27 -29.36 5.44 9.13
CA ILE A 27 -30.32 4.62 9.91
C ILE A 27 -31.83 4.96 9.73
N GLN A 28 -32.58 3.89 9.41
CA GLN A 28 -34.05 3.68 9.27
C GLN A 28 -34.66 4.10 7.91
N ASP A 29 -35.36 3.24 7.15
CA ASP A 29 -36.11 2.04 7.50
C ASP A 29 -36.23 1.09 6.29
N ALA A 30 -35.85 -0.17 6.49
CA ALA A 30 -36.29 -1.32 5.68
C ALA A 30 -36.06 -2.58 6.53
N GLY A 31 -37.13 -3.08 7.16
CA GLY A 31 -37.25 -4.42 7.76
C GLY A 31 -36.09 -4.90 8.63
N ALA A 32 -36.08 -4.58 9.93
CA ALA A 32 -35.18 -5.13 10.97
C ALA A 32 -33.82 -5.65 10.45
N ALA A 33 -33.10 -4.81 9.71
CA ALA A 33 -31.72 -5.12 9.34
C ALA A 33 -30.94 -5.29 10.65
N GLU A 34 -30.36 -6.47 10.83
CA GLU A 34 -29.55 -6.78 12.00
C GLU A 34 -28.49 -5.69 12.19
N LYS A 35 -28.46 -5.07 13.36
CA LYS A 35 -27.52 -3.98 13.65
C LYS A 35 -26.10 -4.55 13.62
N ILE A 36 -25.20 -3.92 12.87
CA ILE A 36 -23.80 -4.37 12.76
C ILE A 36 -23.17 -4.45 14.16
N PRO A 37 -22.66 -5.62 14.59
CA PRO A 37 -22.13 -5.84 15.94
C PRO A 37 -20.67 -5.35 16.05
N TRP A 38 -20.47 -4.04 15.97
CA TRP A 38 -19.13 -3.44 15.91
C TRP A 38 -18.18 -3.86 17.04
N ALA A 39 -18.69 -4.03 18.27
CA ALA A 39 -17.87 -4.47 19.40
C ALA A 39 -17.31 -5.90 19.21
N GLU A 40 -18.09 -6.79 18.60
CA GLU A 40 -17.67 -8.16 18.30
C GLU A 40 -16.67 -8.17 17.14
N ILE A 41 -16.98 -7.46 16.05
CA ILE A 41 -16.10 -7.30 14.88
C ILE A 41 -14.72 -6.78 15.31
N ASP A 42 -14.70 -5.72 16.11
CA ASP A 42 -13.49 -5.08 16.63
C ASP A 42 -12.71 -6.02 17.56
N LYS A 43 -13.41 -6.79 18.40
CA LYS A 43 -12.78 -7.81 19.26
C LYS A 43 -12.12 -8.90 18.42
N ILE A 44 -12.82 -9.49 17.45
CA ILE A 44 -12.29 -10.56 16.58
C ILE A 44 -11.03 -10.05 15.85
N ALA A 45 -11.11 -8.86 15.28
CA ALA A 45 -9.98 -8.28 14.54
C ALA A 45 -8.76 -7.99 15.44
N ARG A 46 -8.97 -7.45 16.65
CA ARG A 46 -7.87 -7.25 17.61
C ARG A 46 -7.25 -8.56 18.04
N ASP A 47 -8.06 -9.57 18.34
CA ASP A 47 -7.56 -10.88 18.77
C ASP A 47 -6.74 -11.54 17.65
N HIS A 48 -7.20 -11.43 16.40
CA HIS A 48 -6.46 -11.88 15.23
C HIS A 48 -5.10 -11.19 15.11
N VAL A 49 -5.06 -9.86 15.16
CA VAL A 49 -3.81 -9.09 15.03
C VAL A 49 -2.88 -9.32 16.22
N ALA A 50 -3.40 -9.48 17.43
CA ALA A 50 -2.62 -9.78 18.62
C ALA A 50 -1.98 -11.18 18.56
N ALA A 51 -2.68 -12.17 18.00
CA ALA A 51 -2.13 -13.50 17.76
C ALA A 51 -1.06 -13.50 16.65
N GLU A 52 -1.27 -12.70 15.61
CA GLU A 52 -0.36 -12.57 14.48
C GLU A 52 0.92 -11.79 14.82
N SER A 53 0.79 -10.70 15.58
CA SER A 53 1.87 -9.76 15.90
C SER A 53 1.94 -9.45 17.40
N PRO A 54 2.16 -10.45 18.27
CA PRO A 54 2.33 -10.22 19.70
C PRO A 54 3.60 -9.41 19.98
N ALA A 55 3.68 -8.72 21.12
CA ALA A 55 4.80 -7.84 21.47
C ALA A 55 6.20 -8.48 21.28
N SER A 56 6.32 -9.80 21.46
CA SER A 56 7.56 -10.56 21.33
C SER A 56 8.17 -10.63 19.92
N VAL A 57 7.41 -10.31 18.87
CA VAL A 57 7.90 -10.38 17.48
C VAL A 57 8.65 -9.11 17.06
N TRP A 58 8.51 -8.03 17.81
CA TRP A 58 9.13 -6.75 17.50
C TRP A 58 10.53 -6.68 18.10
N PRO A 59 11.60 -6.53 17.29
CA PRO A 59 12.96 -6.42 17.80
C PRO A 59 13.34 -5.01 18.26
N PHE A 60 12.35 -4.11 18.36
CA PHE A 60 12.51 -2.72 18.74
C PHE A 60 11.34 -2.25 19.61
N GLU A 61 11.54 -1.16 20.35
CA GLU A 61 10.50 -0.54 21.15
C GLU A 61 9.36 -0.02 20.26
N GLN A 62 8.14 -0.50 20.50
CA GLN A 62 6.95 0.06 19.88
C GLN A 62 6.50 1.30 20.65
N ALA A 63 6.34 2.42 19.96
CA ALA A 63 5.76 3.62 20.55
C ALA A 63 4.24 3.43 20.78
N PRO A 64 3.66 4.00 21.85
CA PRO A 64 2.23 3.96 22.08
C PRO A 64 1.44 4.56 20.91
N ARG A 65 0.26 3.99 20.63
CA ARG A 65 -0.57 4.40 19.48
C ARG A 65 -0.96 5.86 19.58
N GLU A 66 -1.32 6.34 20.76
CA GLU A 66 -1.71 7.73 21.01
C GLU A 66 -0.57 8.71 20.66
N GLN A 67 0.68 8.33 20.95
CA GLN A 67 1.85 9.16 20.62
C GLN A 67 2.05 9.23 19.10
N LEU A 68 1.93 8.10 18.41
CA LEU A 68 2.05 8.05 16.96
C LEU A 68 0.90 8.80 16.30
N ALA A 69 -0.35 8.57 16.70
CA ALA A 69 -1.51 9.26 16.16
C ALA A 69 -1.46 10.79 16.38
N ALA A 70 -0.88 11.25 17.50
CA ALA A 70 -0.71 12.68 17.78
C ALA A 70 0.46 13.34 17.04
N ALA A 71 1.38 12.57 16.44
CA ALA A 71 2.54 13.13 15.76
C ALA A 71 2.12 14.04 14.59
N ALA A 72 2.81 15.17 14.42
CA ALA A 72 2.53 16.13 13.35
C ALA A 72 2.74 15.53 11.94
N LYS A 73 3.71 14.63 11.82
CA LYS A 73 3.98 13.87 10.60
C LYS A 73 3.00 12.70 10.46
N LYS A 74 2.43 12.51 9.27
CA LYS A 74 1.43 11.45 9.01
C LYS A 74 1.89 10.46 7.95
N SER A 75 1.37 9.23 8.01
CA SER A 75 1.63 8.17 7.04
C SER A 75 0.34 7.48 6.61
N PHE A 76 0.13 7.38 5.30
CA PHE A 76 -1.07 6.82 4.67
C PHE A 76 -0.70 5.84 3.55
N PRO A 77 -0.74 4.52 3.80
CA PRO A 77 -0.61 3.55 2.74
C PRO A 77 -1.74 3.65 1.72
N HIS A 78 -1.40 3.52 0.44
CA HIS A 78 -2.35 3.41 -0.66
C HIS A 78 -3.14 2.11 -0.55
N TYR A 79 -4.45 2.18 -0.36
CA TYR A 79 -5.31 1.01 -0.16
C TYR A 79 -6.09 0.68 -1.44
N PHE A 80 -5.97 -0.57 -1.88
CA PHE A 80 -6.44 -1.07 -3.16
C PHE A 80 -7.60 -2.06 -2.96
N THR A 81 -8.84 -1.58 -3.15
CA THR A 81 -10.07 -2.36 -2.94
C THR A 81 -10.24 -3.65 -3.78
N PRO A 82 -9.55 -3.85 -4.93
CA PRO A 82 -9.63 -5.10 -5.68
C PRO A 82 -9.03 -6.32 -4.98
N ASN A 83 -8.10 -6.15 -4.03
CA ASN A 83 -7.38 -7.23 -3.37
C ASN A 83 -7.71 -7.33 -1.86
N PRO A 84 -8.93 -7.75 -1.49
CA PRO A 84 -9.32 -7.93 -0.09
C PRO A 84 -8.63 -9.16 0.53
N LEU A 85 -8.66 -9.29 1.86
CA LEU A 85 -8.19 -10.51 2.53
C LEU A 85 -8.94 -11.78 2.10
N SER A 86 -10.23 -11.66 1.78
CA SER A 86 -11.04 -12.74 1.22
C SER A 86 -12.07 -12.18 0.25
N PHE A 87 -12.32 -12.91 -0.85
CA PHE A 87 -13.32 -12.53 -1.85
C PHE A 87 -14.74 -13.00 -1.51
N ALA A 88 -14.86 -14.13 -0.81
CA ALA A 88 -16.13 -14.84 -0.63
C ALA A 88 -16.18 -15.69 0.66
N ASN A 89 -15.34 -15.37 1.65
CA ASN A 89 -15.24 -16.10 2.91
C ASN A 89 -15.02 -17.62 2.72
N GLN A 90 -14.27 -18.00 1.69
CA GLN A 90 -13.94 -19.40 1.40
C GLN A 90 -12.63 -19.79 2.04
N PRO A 91 -12.43 -21.09 2.34
CA PRO A 91 -11.13 -21.62 2.72
C PRO A 91 -10.04 -21.22 1.70
N PRO A 92 -8.82 -20.90 2.14
CA PRO A 92 -7.75 -20.43 1.27
C PRO A 92 -7.46 -21.29 0.05
N GLU A 93 -7.57 -22.61 0.17
CA GLU A 93 -7.35 -23.59 -0.89
C GLU A 93 -8.44 -23.59 -1.97
N LEU A 94 -9.61 -23.01 -1.67
CA LEU A 94 -10.75 -22.90 -2.59
C LEU A 94 -11.05 -21.46 -3.04
N ASP A 95 -10.32 -20.48 -2.55
CA ASP A 95 -10.62 -19.07 -2.82
C ASP A 95 -10.19 -18.61 -4.23
N ASN A 96 -10.50 -17.36 -4.56
CA ASN A 96 -10.19 -16.78 -5.87
C ASN A 96 -8.68 -16.58 -6.07
N TYR A 97 -7.91 -16.39 -5.00
CA TYR A 97 -6.45 -16.26 -5.13
C TYR A 97 -5.86 -17.56 -5.65
N THR A 98 -6.22 -18.68 -5.02
CA THR A 98 -5.71 -20.01 -5.37
C THR A 98 -6.24 -20.50 -6.71
N ARG A 99 -7.55 -20.37 -6.96
CA ARG A 99 -8.17 -20.89 -8.19
C ARG A 99 -7.93 -20.06 -9.44
N HIS A 100 -7.72 -18.75 -9.30
CA HIS A 100 -7.71 -17.84 -10.45
C HIS A 100 -6.51 -16.90 -10.52
N HIS A 101 -6.00 -16.40 -9.40
CA HIS A 101 -4.95 -15.37 -9.48
C HIS A 101 -3.52 -15.93 -9.51
N LEU A 102 -3.27 -17.03 -8.80
CA LEU A 102 -1.91 -17.59 -8.64
C LEU A 102 -1.55 -18.64 -9.69
N THR A 103 -2.54 -19.21 -10.37
CA THR A 103 -2.34 -20.27 -11.37
C THR A 103 -2.32 -19.72 -12.81
N PRO A 104 -1.49 -20.27 -13.71
CA PRO A 104 -1.47 -19.88 -15.13
C PRO A 104 -2.80 -20.05 -15.86
N ASP A 105 -3.62 -21.03 -15.48
CA ASP A 105 -4.90 -21.31 -16.12
C ASP A 105 -6.08 -20.53 -15.52
N GLY A 106 -5.82 -19.81 -14.44
CA GLY A 106 -6.77 -18.89 -13.82
C GLY A 106 -7.17 -17.73 -14.72
N GLU A 107 -8.25 -17.04 -14.38
CA GLU A 107 -8.80 -15.94 -15.20
C GLU A 107 -9.02 -16.35 -16.69
N GLY A 108 -9.40 -17.60 -16.93
CA GLY A 108 -9.57 -18.15 -18.28
C GLY A 108 -8.25 -18.26 -19.08
N GLY A 109 -7.10 -18.36 -18.41
CA GLY A 109 -5.78 -18.38 -19.03
C GLY A 109 -5.28 -17.03 -19.54
N LYS A 110 -5.96 -15.92 -19.18
CA LYS A 110 -5.61 -14.56 -19.62
C LYS A 110 -4.14 -14.20 -19.34
N TYR A 111 -3.60 -14.67 -18.22
CA TYR A 111 -2.22 -14.41 -17.79
C TYR A 111 -1.32 -15.65 -17.86
N ARG A 112 -1.70 -16.66 -18.66
CA ARG A 112 -0.93 -17.91 -18.80
C ARG A 112 0.52 -17.67 -19.16
N LYS A 113 0.77 -16.78 -20.14
CA LYS A 113 2.13 -16.41 -20.59
C LYS A 113 2.99 -15.78 -19.50
N ALA A 114 2.38 -15.29 -18.43
CA ALA A 114 3.05 -14.71 -17.29
C ALA A 114 2.97 -15.63 -16.06
N GLY A 115 2.58 -16.89 -16.19
CA GLY A 115 2.50 -17.86 -15.08
C GLY A 115 1.41 -17.58 -14.05
N GLY A 116 0.44 -16.71 -14.35
CA GLY A 116 -0.63 -16.30 -13.43
C GLY A 116 -0.75 -14.77 -13.32
N TYR A 117 -1.85 -14.31 -12.70
CA TYR A 117 -2.10 -12.89 -12.46
C TYR A 117 -1.16 -12.31 -11.38
N LEU A 118 -0.87 -13.11 -10.35
CA LEU A 118 -0.06 -12.76 -9.17
C LEU A 118 1.07 -13.80 -8.94
N ARG A 119 1.97 -13.51 -8.00
CA ARG A 119 2.92 -14.48 -7.42
C ARG A 119 2.80 -14.66 -5.91
N GLN A 120 1.98 -13.84 -5.28
CA GLN A 120 1.69 -13.88 -3.86
C GLN A 120 0.28 -13.36 -3.61
N ARG A 121 -0.21 -13.60 -2.41
CA ARG A 121 -1.54 -13.22 -1.93
C ARG A 121 -1.41 -12.63 -0.51
N PRO A 122 -2.45 -11.94 0.02
CA PRO A 122 -2.51 -11.68 1.45
C PRO A 122 -2.30 -12.96 2.25
N LEU A 123 -1.82 -12.83 3.48
CA LEU A 123 -1.80 -13.97 4.40
C LEU A 123 -3.18 -14.65 4.42
N PRO A 124 -3.24 -15.97 4.18
CA PRO A 124 -4.48 -16.72 4.24
C PRO A 124 -5.21 -16.46 5.55
N ILE A 125 -6.52 -16.27 5.46
CA ILE A 125 -7.41 -16.20 6.61
C ILE A 125 -8.43 -17.32 6.50
N ASP A 126 -8.75 -17.95 7.62
CA ASP A 126 -9.82 -18.93 7.69
C ASP A 126 -11.18 -18.22 7.54
N PRO A 127 -12.21 -18.92 7.02
CA PRO A 127 -13.56 -18.37 6.99
C PRO A 127 -14.04 -17.93 8.36
N HIS A 128 -14.64 -16.75 8.43
CA HIS A 128 -15.33 -16.28 9.64
C HIS A 128 -16.74 -16.89 9.69
N ASP A 129 -17.10 -17.49 10.82
CA ASP A 129 -18.48 -17.90 11.10
C ASP A 129 -19.32 -16.69 11.51
N SER A 130 -19.51 -15.76 10.57
CA SER A 130 -20.24 -14.52 10.77
C SER A 130 -20.72 -13.94 9.43
N PRO A 131 -21.95 -13.41 9.33
CA PRO A 131 -22.40 -12.70 8.15
C PRO A 131 -21.63 -11.37 7.94
N TRP A 132 -20.91 -10.90 8.97
CA TRP A 132 -20.15 -9.66 8.96
C TRP A 132 -18.67 -9.83 8.57
N TRP A 133 -18.30 -10.97 7.98
CA TRP A 133 -16.92 -11.32 7.65
C TRP A 133 -16.16 -10.26 6.84
N GLU A 134 -16.82 -9.51 5.95
CA GLU A 134 -16.16 -8.41 5.21
C GLU A 134 -15.73 -7.28 6.15
N TYR A 135 -16.58 -6.91 7.11
CA TYR A 135 -16.26 -5.89 8.11
C TYR A 135 -15.17 -6.38 9.07
N ILE A 136 -15.15 -7.67 9.41
CA ILE A 136 -14.06 -8.29 10.17
C ILE A 136 -12.73 -8.17 9.39
N ASN A 137 -12.73 -8.45 8.09
CA ASN A 137 -11.53 -8.31 7.26
C ASN A 137 -11.03 -6.87 7.19
N PHE A 138 -11.91 -5.89 6.99
CA PHE A 138 -11.51 -4.47 7.04
C PHE A 138 -10.96 -4.08 8.42
N ALA A 139 -11.58 -4.57 9.49
CA ALA A 139 -11.12 -4.32 10.85
C ALA A 139 -9.72 -4.91 11.11
N ILE A 140 -9.45 -6.12 10.60
CA ILE A 140 -8.11 -6.74 10.65
C ILE A 140 -7.09 -5.85 9.93
N GLU A 141 -7.39 -5.38 8.71
CA GLU A 141 -6.48 -4.51 7.97
C GLU A 141 -6.23 -3.16 8.67
N ILE A 142 -7.27 -2.55 9.23
CA ILE A 142 -7.15 -1.31 10.03
C ILE A 142 -6.25 -1.55 11.25
N HIS A 143 -6.48 -2.62 12.01
CA HIS A 143 -5.66 -2.90 13.20
C HIS A 143 -4.22 -3.28 12.87
N ARG A 144 -3.97 -4.00 11.75
CA ARG A 144 -2.62 -4.21 11.24
C ARG A 144 -1.95 -2.86 10.93
N ALA A 145 -2.60 -1.98 10.17
CA ALA A 145 -2.05 -0.68 9.83
C ALA A 145 -1.77 0.18 11.08
N ARG A 146 -2.68 0.16 12.07
CA ARG A 146 -2.49 0.86 13.36
C ARG A 146 -1.30 0.33 14.15
N ALA A 147 -1.05 -0.99 14.13
CA ALA A 147 0.04 -1.64 14.85
C ALA A 147 1.44 -1.21 14.35
N ILE A 148 1.54 -0.76 13.10
CA ILE A 148 2.77 -0.21 12.51
C ILE A 148 2.72 1.32 12.35
N GLY A 149 1.85 1.99 13.10
CA GLY A 149 1.86 3.45 13.26
C GLY A 149 1.19 4.27 12.16
N GLN A 150 0.48 3.62 11.22
CA GLN A 150 -0.19 4.32 10.11
C GLN A 150 -1.37 5.16 10.63
N ASP A 151 -1.56 6.35 10.08
CA ASP A 151 -2.63 7.27 10.48
C ASP A 151 -3.95 6.96 9.78
N GLY A 152 -3.90 6.13 8.74
CA GLY A 152 -5.03 5.92 7.87
C GLY A 152 -4.67 5.20 6.59
N PHE A 153 -5.62 5.13 5.67
CA PHE A 153 -5.39 4.71 4.28
C PHE A 153 -5.65 5.84 3.31
N ALA A 154 -4.82 5.95 2.26
CA ALA A 154 -5.16 6.67 1.05
C ALA A 154 -5.92 5.72 0.13
N ALA A 155 -7.25 5.75 0.20
CA ALA A 155 -8.09 4.70 -0.37
C ALA A 155 -8.46 5.00 -1.83
N ASP A 156 -8.01 4.12 -2.72
CA ASP A 156 -8.05 4.28 -4.17
C ASP A 156 -9.45 4.04 -4.74
N ILE A 157 -10.02 5.06 -5.37
CA ILE A 157 -11.40 5.03 -5.86
C ILE A 157 -11.42 4.63 -7.33
N LEU A 158 -11.41 3.31 -7.55
CA LEU A 158 -11.38 2.70 -8.89
C LEU A 158 -12.74 2.69 -9.60
N SER A 159 -13.83 2.67 -8.83
CA SER A 159 -15.21 2.73 -9.34
C SER A 159 -16.02 3.70 -8.48
N ILE A 160 -16.99 4.34 -9.12
CA ILE A 160 -17.99 5.24 -8.52
C ILE A 160 -19.41 4.77 -8.82
N ASP A 161 -19.52 3.67 -9.56
CA ASP A 161 -20.76 3.04 -9.98
C ASP A 161 -20.95 1.81 -9.09
N PRO A 162 -22.08 1.67 -8.37
CA PRO A 162 -22.37 0.50 -7.54
C PRO A 162 -22.80 -0.74 -8.36
N THR A 163 -22.95 -0.63 -9.68
CA THR A 163 -23.43 -1.74 -10.51
C THR A 163 -22.32 -2.74 -10.87
N PRO A 164 -22.62 -4.06 -10.90
CA PRO A 164 -21.66 -5.07 -11.34
C PRO A 164 -21.15 -4.85 -12.78
N PRO A 165 -19.92 -5.31 -13.10
CA PRO A 165 -18.98 -6.01 -12.23
C PRO A 165 -18.12 -5.07 -11.36
N TRP A 166 -18.13 -3.76 -11.63
CA TRP A 166 -17.23 -2.78 -10.99
C TRP A 166 -17.75 -2.24 -9.64
N GLY A 167 -19.03 -2.46 -9.35
CA GLY A 167 -19.73 -2.06 -8.13
C GLY A 167 -19.09 -2.50 -6.84
N VAL A 168 -18.45 -3.68 -6.85
CA VAL A 168 -17.80 -4.24 -5.67
C VAL A 168 -16.70 -3.32 -5.12
N PHE A 169 -15.98 -2.58 -5.97
CA PHE A 169 -14.93 -1.67 -5.52
C PHE A 169 -15.51 -0.47 -4.76
N TRP A 170 -16.61 0.09 -5.25
CA TRP A 170 -17.31 1.16 -4.57
C TRP A 170 -17.94 0.68 -3.25
N THR A 171 -18.58 -0.49 -3.25
CA THR A 171 -19.14 -1.09 -2.03
C THR A 171 -18.05 -1.32 -0.97
N ARG A 172 -16.89 -1.86 -1.36
CA ARG A 172 -15.75 -2.04 -0.44
C ARG A 172 -15.20 -0.71 0.08
N GLN A 173 -15.13 0.32 -0.76
CA GLN A 173 -14.77 1.67 -0.32
C GLN A 173 -15.70 2.16 0.79
N LEU A 174 -17.03 2.02 0.61
CA LEU A 174 -18.00 2.44 1.62
C LEU A 174 -17.88 1.63 2.92
N LYS A 175 -17.71 0.30 2.83
CA LYS A 175 -17.51 -0.57 4.00
C LYS A 175 -16.24 -0.25 4.77
N LEU A 176 -15.15 0.10 4.08
CA LEU A 176 -13.92 0.55 4.72
C LEU A 176 -14.15 1.84 5.53
N MET A 177 -14.84 2.83 4.94
CA MET A 177 -15.18 4.08 5.63
C MET A 177 -16.05 3.83 6.88
N GLU A 178 -17.04 2.95 6.76
CA GLU A 178 -17.95 2.60 7.85
C GLU A 178 -17.23 1.85 8.98
N THR A 179 -16.36 0.89 8.63
CA THR A 179 -15.55 0.14 9.60
C THR A 179 -14.64 1.08 10.37
N ALA A 180 -13.85 1.91 9.67
CA ALA A 180 -12.93 2.85 10.31
C ALA A 180 -13.66 3.81 11.26
N ALA A 181 -14.81 4.35 10.83
CA ALA A 181 -15.65 5.23 11.64
C ALA A 181 -16.13 4.57 12.94
N ALA A 182 -16.42 3.26 12.88
CA ALA A 182 -16.98 2.54 14.02
C ALA A 182 -15.94 2.07 15.04
N ILE A 183 -14.76 1.63 14.61
CA ILE A 183 -13.81 0.91 15.49
C ILE A 183 -12.51 1.67 15.79
N ALA A 184 -12.19 2.69 14.99
CA ALA A 184 -10.88 3.35 15.03
C ALA A 184 -11.02 4.86 14.77
N PRO A 185 -11.53 5.65 15.73
CA PRO A 185 -11.73 7.10 15.58
C PRO A 185 -10.42 7.88 15.35
N ASP A 186 -9.27 7.28 15.66
CA ASP A 186 -7.91 7.78 15.42
C ASP A 186 -7.30 7.27 14.10
N PHE A 187 -8.08 6.64 13.23
CA PHE A 187 -7.66 6.11 11.94
C PHE A 187 -8.52 6.69 10.83
N HIS A 188 -7.89 7.32 9.84
CA HIS A 188 -8.58 8.12 8.85
C HIS A 188 -8.50 7.52 7.44
N ILE A 189 -9.45 7.87 6.59
CA ILE A 189 -9.42 7.53 5.17
C ILE A 189 -9.25 8.81 4.38
N MET A 190 -8.10 8.94 3.73
CA MET A 190 -7.83 10.00 2.76
C MET A 190 -8.54 9.62 1.45
N ILE A 191 -9.41 10.51 0.98
CA ILE A 191 -10.19 10.31 -0.25
C ILE A 191 -9.22 10.43 -1.42
N MET A 192 -9.00 9.33 -2.16
CA MET A 192 -8.03 9.29 -3.27
C MET A 192 -8.71 8.89 -4.59
N PRO A 193 -9.32 9.87 -5.30
CA PRO A 193 -9.96 9.57 -6.56
C PRO A 193 -8.96 9.30 -7.68
N ASP A 194 -9.13 8.18 -8.39
CA ASP A 194 -8.25 7.72 -9.46
C ASP A 194 -8.65 8.29 -10.84
N MET A 195 -7.76 9.12 -11.41
CA MET A 195 -7.98 9.77 -12.72
C MET A 195 -7.71 8.88 -13.93
N ASN A 196 -7.30 7.63 -13.73
CA ASN A 196 -7.16 6.59 -14.73
C ASN A 196 -8.32 5.57 -14.71
N ALA A 197 -9.08 5.50 -13.62
CA ALA A 197 -10.14 4.50 -13.42
C ALA A 197 -11.56 5.06 -13.66
N GLY A 198 -12.49 4.88 -12.70
CA GLY A 198 -13.89 5.28 -12.82
C GLY A 198 -14.08 6.75 -13.23
N LEU A 199 -13.39 7.66 -12.55
CA LEU A 199 -13.49 9.11 -12.80
C LEU A 199 -12.79 9.57 -14.09
N ARG A 200 -11.95 8.75 -14.70
CA ARG A 200 -11.47 9.01 -16.07
C ARG A 200 -12.65 9.14 -17.04
N ARG A 201 -13.66 8.27 -16.86
CA ARG A 201 -14.84 8.15 -17.73
C ARG A 201 -15.98 9.07 -17.32
N GLN A 202 -16.06 9.43 -16.04
CA GLN A 202 -17.12 10.24 -15.45
C GLN A 202 -16.55 11.39 -14.61
N PRO A 203 -15.72 12.28 -15.19
CA PRO A 203 -15.05 13.34 -14.44
C PRO A 203 -16.00 14.34 -13.77
N GLU A 204 -17.23 14.48 -14.27
CA GLU A 204 -18.27 15.33 -13.70
C GLU A 204 -18.79 14.82 -12.34
N GLN A 205 -18.54 13.56 -11.99
CA GLN A 205 -19.00 12.97 -10.73
C GLN A 205 -18.07 13.24 -9.54
N LEU A 206 -16.96 13.95 -9.74
CA LEU A 206 -15.95 14.18 -8.70
C LEU A 206 -16.56 14.80 -7.42
N GLU A 207 -17.39 15.84 -7.56
CA GLU A 207 -18.04 16.49 -6.41
C GLU A 207 -18.87 15.51 -5.59
N ARG A 208 -19.73 14.73 -6.25
CA ARG A 208 -20.60 13.74 -5.61
C ARG A 208 -19.79 12.69 -4.84
N VAL A 209 -18.70 12.22 -5.42
CA VAL A 209 -17.81 11.24 -4.79
C VAL A 209 -17.19 11.81 -3.51
N ILE A 210 -16.67 13.03 -3.58
CA ILE A 210 -16.09 13.72 -2.42
C ILE A 210 -17.16 13.95 -1.35
N GLU A 211 -18.33 14.45 -1.71
CA GLU A 211 -19.45 14.69 -0.78
C GLU A 211 -19.87 13.41 -0.05
N THR A 212 -20.02 12.31 -0.80
CA THR A 212 -20.48 11.04 -0.24
C THR A 212 -19.48 10.49 0.76
N LEU A 213 -18.18 10.49 0.43
CA LEU A 213 -17.16 9.95 1.31
C LEU A 213 -16.85 10.90 2.48
N ALA A 214 -16.89 12.22 2.27
CA ALA A 214 -16.66 13.21 3.31
C ALA A 214 -17.76 13.22 4.39
N ALA A 215 -18.94 12.66 4.11
CA ALA A 215 -20.00 12.50 5.10
C ALA A 215 -19.64 11.50 6.22
N SER A 216 -18.67 10.61 6.00
CA SER A 216 -18.17 9.72 7.05
C SER A 216 -17.23 10.45 8.01
N PRO A 217 -17.32 10.22 9.33
CA PRO A 217 -16.37 10.76 10.30
C PRO A 217 -14.96 10.18 10.15
N ALA A 218 -14.81 9.05 9.42
CA ALA A 218 -13.50 8.50 9.11
C ALA A 218 -12.76 9.29 8.01
N ALA A 219 -13.42 10.15 7.24
CA ALA A 219 -12.75 10.94 6.22
C ALA A 219 -11.68 11.85 6.86
N TRP A 220 -10.46 11.83 6.31
CA TRP A 220 -9.38 12.63 6.89
C TRP A 220 -9.64 14.13 6.71
N ARG A 221 -9.53 14.87 7.81
CA ARG A 221 -9.71 16.32 7.87
C ARG A 221 -8.52 16.98 8.55
N LEU A 222 -8.20 18.18 8.09
CA LEU A 222 -7.29 19.08 8.81
C LEU A 222 -8.00 19.70 10.02
N ASP A 223 -7.22 20.24 10.96
CA ASP A 223 -7.75 20.90 12.17
C ASP A 223 -8.70 22.07 11.85
N ASP A 224 -8.54 22.71 10.69
CA ASP A 224 -9.42 23.78 10.21
C ASP A 224 -10.74 23.27 9.60
N GLY A 225 -10.98 21.96 9.60
CA GLY A 225 -12.18 21.27 9.13
C GLY A 225 -12.18 20.90 7.64
N ARG A 226 -11.17 21.31 6.85
CA ARG A 226 -11.07 20.93 5.43
C ARG A 226 -10.90 19.43 5.27
N VAL A 227 -11.68 18.80 4.38
CA VAL A 227 -11.47 17.39 4.00
C VAL A 227 -10.28 17.28 3.06
N VAL A 228 -9.38 16.34 3.31
CA VAL A 228 -8.23 16.12 2.44
C VAL A 228 -8.61 15.23 1.27
N VAL A 229 -8.32 15.71 0.06
CA VAL A 229 -8.53 14.98 -1.19
C VAL A 229 -7.19 14.82 -1.89
N SER A 230 -6.79 13.58 -2.16
CA SER A 230 -5.47 13.24 -2.70
C SER A 230 -5.57 12.37 -3.95
N ASN A 231 -5.77 13.00 -5.10
CA ASN A 231 -6.04 12.30 -6.34
C ASN A 231 -4.81 11.58 -6.91
N PHE A 232 -4.97 10.30 -7.28
CA PHE A 232 -4.00 9.60 -8.13
C PHE A 232 -4.05 10.18 -9.55
N LEU A 233 -2.87 10.43 -10.14
CA LEU A 233 -2.71 10.99 -11.48
C LEU A 233 -3.43 12.35 -11.61
N ALA A 234 -3.24 13.23 -10.63
CA ALA A 234 -3.87 14.56 -10.62
C ALA A 234 -3.55 15.39 -11.88
N ASN A 235 -2.37 15.17 -12.48
CA ASN A 235 -1.92 15.83 -13.72
C ASN A 235 -2.63 15.36 -15.00
N ALA A 236 -3.58 14.42 -14.93
CA ALA A 236 -4.49 14.14 -16.06
C ALA A 236 -5.58 15.21 -16.25
N ARG A 237 -5.77 16.12 -15.29
CA ARG A 237 -6.74 17.22 -15.37
C ARG A 237 -6.07 18.54 -14.97
N PRO A 238 -6.32 19.66 -15.69
CA PRO A 238 -5.67 20.93 -15.39
C PRO A 238 -6.11 21.50 -14.03
N PRO A 239 -5.34 22.40 -13.40
CA PRO A 239 -5.69 23.02 -12.11
C PRO A 239 -7.12 23.60 -12.07
N GLU A 240 -7.58 24.21 -13.16
CA GLU A 240 -8.92 24.82 -13.27
C GLU A 240 -10.06 23.81 -13.05
N TYR A 241 -9.90 22.56 -13.49
CA TYR A 241 -10.89 21.51 -13.27
C TYR A 241 -11.06 21.22 -11.76
N TRP A 242 -9.95 21.11 -11.05
CA TRP A 242 -9.93 20.88 -9.60
C TRP A 242 -10.51 22.08 -8.85
N LYS A 243 -10.06 23.28 -9.22
CA LYS A 243 -10.55 24.53 -8.63
C LYS A 243 -12.07 24.64 -8.74
N ASN A 244 -12.63 24.41 -9.92
CA ASN A 244 -14.06 24.50 -10.14
C ASN A 244 -14.86 23.51 -9.28
N ALA A 245 -14.39 22.27 -9.15
CA ALA A 245 -15.02 21.29 -8.28
C ALA A 245 -14.95 21.71 -6.81
N PHE A 246 -13.80 22.20 -6.34
CA PHE A 246 -13.64 22.64 -4.94
C PHE A 246 -14.44 23.89 -4.62
N ASP A 247 -14.50 24.88 -5.52
CA ASP A 247 -15.37 26.05 -5.38
C ASP A 247 -16.86 25.65 -5.29
N ALA A 248 -17.28 24.62 -6.05
CA ALA A 248 -18.64 24.11 -6.03
C ALA A 248 -18.98 23.37 -4.71
N LEU A 249 -18.03 22.60 -4.17
CA LEU A 249 -18.15 21.97 -2.85
C LEU A 249 -18.18 23.01 -1.73
N GLU A 250 -17.37 24.06 -1.83
CA GLU A 250 -17.32 25.13 -0.82
C GLU A 250 -18.65 25.89 -0.75
N LYS A 251 -19.33 26.13 -1.89
CA LYS A 251 -20.69 26.70 -1.92
C LYS A 251 -21.73 25.83 -1.19
N LYS A 252 -21.46 24.54 -1.02
CA LYS A 252 -22.28 23.59 -0.26
C LYS A 252 -21.80 23.42 1.18
N GLY A 253 -20.81 24.20 1.62
CA GLY A 253 -20.25 24.16 2.97
C GLY A 253 -19.14 23.12 3.18
N LEU A 254 -18.70 22.42 2.12
CA LEU A 254 -17.63 21.42 2.21
C LEU A 254 -16.31 21.99 1.69
N ARG A 255 -15.46 22.48 2.60
CA ARG A 255 -14.12 22.98 2.25
C ARG A 255 -13.12 21.84 2.06
N THR A 256 -12.24 21.95 1.07
CA THR A 256 -11.25 20.91 0.71
C THR A 256 -9.81 21.37 0.91
N ALA A 257 -8.94 20.43 1.25
CA ALA A 257 -7.50 20.57 1.24
C ALA A 257 -6.93 19.62 0.18
N PHE A 258 -6.47 20.18 -0.94
CA PHE A 258 -6.03 19.37 -2.06
C PHE A 258 -4.56 18.94 -1.91
N LEU A 259 -4.30 17.64 -2.09
CA LEU A 259 -2.99 17.01 -2.04
C LEU A 259 -2.77 16.18 -3.32
N PRO A 260 -2.51 16.78 -4.49
CA PRO A 260 -2.35 16.04 -5.73
C PRO A 260 -1.20 15.02 -5.66
N VAL A 261 -1.46 13.80 -6.15
CA VAL A 261 -0.42 12.81 -6.46
C VAL A 261 -0.19 12.82 -7.97
N PHE A 262 1.01 13.23 -8.36
CA PHE A 262 1.40 13.27 -9.77
C PHE A 262 1.97 11.94 -10.27
N LEU A 263 1.89 11.73 -11.59
CA LEU A 263 2.77 10.81 -12.30
C LEU A 263 3.75 11.59 -13.16
N GLY A 264 5.03 11.34 -12.97
CA GLY A 264 6.11 11.88 -13.78
C GLY A 264 6.91 12.96 -13.05
N TYR A 265 7.56 12.58 -11.95
CA TYR A 265 8.38 13.46 -11.12
C TYR A 265 9.43 14.29 -11.89
N HIS A 266 9.90 13.83 -13.05
CA HIS A 266 10.78 14.63 -13.93
C HIS A 266 10.19 16.00 -14.32
N ASN A 267 8.87 16.17 -14.26
CA ASN A 267 8.16 17.44 -14.49
C ASN A 267 7.72 18.14 -13.20
N ILE A 268 8.21 17.73 -12.02
CA ILE A 268 7.68 18.18 -10.73
C ILE A 268 7.70 19.71 -10.58
N GLN A 269 8.71 20.41 -11.10
CA GLN A 269 8.78 21.87 -11.03
C GLN A 269 7.61 22.55 -11.76
N LYS A 270 7.23 22.00 -12.92
CA LYS A 270 6.07 22.48 -13.68
C LYS A 270 4.78 22.17 -12.90
N PHE A 271 4.61 20.93 -12.45
CA PHE A 271 3.41 20.54 -11.71
C PHE A 271 3.27 21.36 -10.43
N ALA A 272 4.34 21.55 -9.68
CA ALA A 272 4.32 22.33 -8.45
C ALA A 272 3.90 23.78 -8.70
N ARG A 273 4.51 24.45 -9.68
CA ARG A 273 4.12 25.83 -10.05
C ARG A 273 2.66 25.93 -10.47
N ASP A 274 2.19 25.02 -11.31
CA ASP A 274 0.85 25.10 -11.90
C ASP A 274 -0.25 24.78 -10.87
N TYR A 275 0.01 23.88 -9.91
CA TYR A 275 -0.98 23.42 -8.93
C TYR A 275 -0.87 24.12 -7.56
N ALA A 276 0.22 24.83 -7.27
CA ALA A 276 0.41 25.52 -5.99
C ALA A 276 -0.78 26.40 -5.53
N PRO A 277 -1.41 27.22 -6.40
CA PRO A 277 -2.48 28.12 -5.97
C PRO A 277 -3.71 27.43 -5.38
N ILE A 278 -3.88 26.12 -5.63
CA ILE A 278 -5.04 25.34 -5.20
C ILE A 278 -4.66 24.18 -4.27
N SER A 279 -3.38 24.00 -3.94
CA SER A 279 -2.87 22.81 -3.25
C SER A 279 -2.46 23.13 -1.81
N TRP A 280 -2.88 22.29 -0.87
CA TRP A 280 -2.40 22.30 0.52
C TRP A 280 -1.03 21.61 0.66
N GLY A 281 -0.78 20.59 -0.17
CA GLY A 281 0.48 19.86 -0.25
C GLY A 281 0.65 19.25 -1.63
N MET A 282 1.74 18.52 -1.86
CA MET A 282 1.97 17.81 -3.13
C MET A 282 2.60 16.43 -2.88
N SER A 283 2.45 15.55 -3.86
CA SER A 283 3.02 14.20 -3.89
C SER A 283 3.34 13.78 -5.32
N ASP A 284 4.04 12.67 -5.47
CA ASP A 284 4.21 11.92 -6.72
C ASP A 284 4.09 10.42 -6.43
N TRP A 285 3.81 9.59 -7.42
CA TRP A 285 3.77 8.13 -7.25
C TRP A 285 5.16 7.49 -7.01
N GLY A 286 6.22 8.24 -7.29
CA GLY A 286 7.59 7.91 -6.94
C GLY A 286 8.19 6.77 -7.76
N PHE A 287 9.39 6.39 -7.35
CA PHE A 287 10.26 5.43 -8.04
C PHE A 287 10.31 4.08 -7.31
N ARG A 288 10.84 3.06 -8.00
CA ARG A 288 10.92 1.67 -7.51
C ARG A 288 12.33 1.08 -7.58
N ASP A 289 13.30 1.86 -8.06
CA ASP A 289 14.71 1.46 -8.17
C ASP A 289 15.65 2.63 -7.87
N LEU A 290 16.89 2.30 -7.48
CA LEU A 290 17.87 3.27 -6.98
C LEU A 290 18.47 4.18 -8.08
N ALA A 291 18.62 3.67 -9.30
CA ALA A 291 19.14 4.47 -10.42
C ALA A 291 18.18 5.61 -10.77
N ASP A 292 16.88 5.32 -10.86
CA ASP A 292 15.87 6.33 -11.18
C ASP A 292 15.75 7.39 -10.07
N ILE A 293 15.79 6.98 -8.79
CA ILE A 293 15.83 7.90 -7.64
C ILE A 293 16.97 8.91 -7.78
N LYS A 294 18.16 8.45 -8.17
CA LYS A 294 19.36 9.29 -8.33
C LYS A 294 19.27 10.17 -9.59
N ALA A 295 18.75 9.63 -10.69
CA ALA A 295 18.74 10.31 -11.99
C ALA A 295 17.93 11.60 -12.01
N VAL A 296 16.97 11.75 -11.10
CA VAL A 296 16.01 12.87 -11.07
C VAL A 296 16.10 13.73 -9.81
N ASP A 297 17.19 13.61 -9.04
CA ASP A 297 17.37 14.33 -7.77
C ASP A 297 16.21 14.11 -6.78
N PHE A 298 15.69 12.89 -6.74
CA PHE A 298 14.55 12.56 -5.88
C PHE A 298 14.90 12.63 -4.39
N GLU A 299 16.19 12.61 -4.06
CA GLU A 299 16.71 12.79 -2.70
C GLU A 299 16.35 14.15 -2.10
N ASN A 300 16.12 15.16 -2.96
CA ASN A 300 15.72 16.50 -2.57
C ASN A 300 14.23 16.77 -2.83
N ALA A 301 13.40 15.73 -2.96
CA ALA A 301 12.04 15.89 -3.46
C ALA A 301 11.17 16.93 -2.72
N ALA A 302 11.18 16.92 -1.39
CA ALA A 302 10.46 17.92 -0.60
C ALA A 302 11.05 19.34 -0.75
N LYS A 303 12.38 19.46 -0.88
CA LYS A 303 13.04 20.77 -1.07
C LYS A 303 12.69 21.34 -2.44
N ASN A 304 12.66 20.51 -3.47
CA ASN A 304 12.37 20.89 -4.85
C ASN A 304 10.98 21.54 -4.99
N VAL A 305 10.03 21.23 -4.11
CA VAL A 305 8.69 21.85 -4.11
C VAL A 305 8.46 22.86 -2.98
N ARG A 306 9.41 23.05 -2.06
CA ARG A 306 9.18 23.84 -0.83
C ARG A 306 8.81 25.30 -1.10
N HIS A 307 9.31 25.86 -2.20
CA HIS A 307 8.99 27.23 -2.62
C HIS A 307 7.52 27.39 -3.05
N TYR A 308 6.85 26.28 -3.41
CA TYR A 308 5.47 26.23 -3.89
C TYR A 308 4.48 25.77 -2.82
N THR A 309 4.90 24.85 -1.94
CA THR A 309 4.05 24.34 -0.86
C THR A 309 4.87 23.97 0.37
N SER A 310 4.23 24.10 1.54
CA SER A 310 4.85 23.70 2.81
C SER A 310 4.74 22.20 3.08
N ASN A 311 3.84 21.47 2.40
CA ASN A 311 3.62 20.05 2.65
C ASN A 311 4.05 19.20 1.46
N TRP A 312 4.92 18.22 1.74
CA TRP A 312 5.28 17.17 0.80
C TRP A 312 4.94 15.81 1.39
N MET A 313 4.22 15.01 0.59
CA MET A 313 3.96 13.60 0.85
C MET A 313 4.93 12.76 0.06
N MET A 314 5.84 12.11 0.77
CA MET A 314 6.89 11.30 0.17
C MET A 314 6.35 9.92 -0.19
N PRO A 315 6.40 9.49 -1.47
CA PRO A 315 6.11 8.11 -1.82
C PRO A 315 7.23 7.19 -1.34
N VAL A 316 6.85 6.08 -0.73
CA VAL A 316 7.75 5.01 -0.30
C VAL A 316 7.18 3.68 -0.77
N ALA A 317 7.98 2.85 -1.44
CA ALA A 317 7.54 1.58 -2.00
C ALA A 317 8.57 0.47 -1.74
N PRO A 318 8.14 -0.78 -1.49
CA PRO A 318 9.03 -1.88 -1.14
C PRO A 318 9.77 -2.42 -2.37
N GLN A 319 9.03 -2.95 -3.33
CA GLN A 319 9.49 -3.47 -4.62
C GLN A 319 8.39 -3.24 -5.67
N ASP A 320 8.64 -3.54 -6.95
CA ASP A 320 7.61 -3.52 -7.99
C ASP A 320 7.84 -4.63 -9.01
N PHE A 321 6.92 -5.57 -9.02
CA PHE A 321 6.89 -6.72 -9.90
C PHE A 321 5.46 -7.02 -10.33
N ARG A 322 5.21 -6.91 -11.64
CA ARG A 322 3.86 -6.96 -12.22
C ARG A 322 3.74 -8.16 -13.15
N PRO A 323 3.39 -9.37 -12.67
CA PRO A 323 3.16 -10.54 -13.52
C PRO A 323 2.21 -10.25 -14.67
N LYS A 324 1.05 -9.64 -14.37
CA LYS A 324 0.02 -9.29 -15.35
C LYS A 324 0.51 -8.47 -16.54
N ALA A 325 1.54 -7.66 -16.36
CA ALA A 325 2.12 -6.79 -17.38
C ALA A 325 3.49 -7.27 -17.88
N MET A 326 4.02 -8.35 -17.30
CA MET A 326 5.39 -8.83 -17.48
C MET A 326 6.44 -7.73 -17.31
N GLN A 327 6.31 -6.94 -16.24
CA GLN A 327 7.20 -5.81 -15.94
C GLN A 327 7.79 -5.93 -14.53
N ALA A 328 9.00 -5.38 -14.34
CA ALA A 328 9.64 -5.31 -13.03
C ALA A 328 10.60 -4.10 -12.93
N TRP A 329 10.77 -3.63 -11.70
CA TRP A 329 11.82 -2.69 -11.29
C TRP A 329 12.76 -3.38 -10.29
N GLU A 330 14.04 -3.02 -10.33
CA GLU A 330 15.04 -3.62 -9.43
C GLU A 330 15.19 -2.79 -8.16
N ALA A 331 14.63 -3.29 -7.05
CA ALA A 331 14.70 -2.65 -5.74
C ALA A 331 16.03 -2.90 -4.98
N GLU A 332 16.87 -3.80 -5.48
CA GLU A 332 18.10 -4.28 -4.81
C GLU A 332 17.81 -4.81 -3.40
N ASN A 333 16.94 -5.82 -3.32
CA ASN A 333 16.38 -6.36 -2.09
C ASN A 333 15.61 -5.27 -1.33
N THR A 334 15.94 -4.97 -0.07
CA THR A 334 15.29 -3.88 0.69
C THR A 334 15.93 -2.50 0.47
N SER A 335 16.97 -2.37 -0.37
CA SER A 335 17.77 -1.14 -0.45
C SER A 335 16.98 0.07 -0.94
N ALA A 336 16.18 -0.07 -2.00
CA ALA A 336 15.32 1.01 -2.49
C ALA A 336 14.29 1.45 -1.43
N PHE A 337 13.66 0.50 -0.73
CA PHE A 337 12.71 0.78 0.34
C PHE A 337 13.34 1.58 1.49
N ARG A 338 14.51 1.13 1.99
CA ARG A 338 15.25 1.84 3.04
C ARG A 338 15.67 3.24 2.58
N ARG A 339 16.14 3.37 1.33
CA ARG A 339 16.53 4.66 0.76
C ARG A 339 15.36 5.65 0.70
N LEU A 340 14.19 5.21 0.28
CA LEU A 340 12.99 6.07 0.23
C LEU A 340 12.56 6.54 1.63
N TRP A 341 12.66 5.67 2.65
CA TRP A 341 12.45 6.05 4.04
C TRP A 341 13.48 7.06 4.55
N GLU A 342 14.77 6.87 4.25
CA GLU A 342 15.81 7.84 4.59
C GLU A 342 15.53 9.22 3.98
N ILE A 343 15.07 9.27 2.73
CA ILE A 343 14.67 10.51 2.06
C ILE A 343 13.46 11.12 2.77
N ALA A 344 12.46 10.34 3.16
CA ALA A 344 11.32 10.86 3.92
C ALA A 344 11.73 11.46 5.28
N ILE A 345 12.62 10.77 6.01
CA ILE A 345 13.08 11.14 7.35
C ILE A 345 13.96 12.40 7.30
N ASN A 346 14.94 12.41 6.40
CA ASN A 346 16.00 13.43 6.35
C ASN A 346 15.69 14.57 5.35
N GLY A 347 14.81 14.34 4.38
CA GLY A 347 14.50 15.27 3.29
C GLY A 347 13.50 16.37 3.64
N GLY A 348 12.91 16.33 4.84
CA GLY A 348 11.94 17.33 5.31
C GLY A 348 10.49 17.03 4.94
N SER A 349 10.15 15.81 4.57
CA SER A 349 8.77 15.42 4.28
C SER A 349 7.89 15.51 5.54
N ASN A 350 6.64 15.91 5.36
CA ASN A 350 5.65 16.03 6.44
C ASN A 350 4.65 14.88 6.41
N LEU A 351 4.52 14.23 5.25
CA LEU A 351 3.63 13.11 5.01
C LEU A 351 4.40 12.00 4.30
N VAL A 352 3.94 10.76 4.45
CA VAL A 352 4.39 9.61 3.67
C VAL A 352 3.18 8.93 3.05
N GLN A 353 3.30 8.58 1.77
CA GLN A 353 2.40 7.63 1.13
C GLN A 353 3.15 6.33 0.89
N LEU A 354 2.68 5.24 1.50
CA LEU A 354 3.25 3.91 1.24
C LEU A 354 2.54 3.29 0.05
N ILE A 355 3.28 3.01 -1.01
CA ILE A 355 2.77 2.46 -2.25
C ILE A 355 3.21 1.00 -2.29
N THR A 356 2.38 0.07 -1.84
CA THR A 356 0.97 0.17 -1.42
C THR A 356 0.72 -0.59 -0.11
N TRP A 357 -0.49 -0.51 0.44
CA TRP A 357 -0.93 -1.43 1.49
C TRP A 357 -1.07 -2.86 0.93
N ASN A 358 -1.80 -3.04 -0.17
CA ASN A 358 -2.27 -4.37 -0.62
C ASN A 358 -2.40 -4.52 -2.17
N ASP A 359 -1.62 -3.80 -2.98
CA ASP A 359 -1.60 -4.04 -4.43
C ASP A 359 -0.61 -5.15 -4.84
N TYR A 360 -1.01 -6.39 -4.57
CA TYR A 360 -0.31 -7.61 -5.01
C TYR A 360 -0.15 -7.71 -6.52
N GLY A 361 -0.99 -7.00 -7.31
CA GLY A 361 -0.89 -6.98 -8.77
C GLY A 361 0.34 -6.22 -9.28
N GLU A 362 0.96 -5.42 -8.40
CA GLU A 362 2.22 -4.74 -8.64
C GLU A 362 3.34 -5.23 -7.72
N GLY A 363 3.06 -6.13 -6.77
CA GLY A 363 4.05 -6.61 -5.80
C GLY A 363 4.57 -5.51 -4.87
N THR A 364 3.82 -4.42 -4.73
CA THR A 364 4.22 -3.21 -4.00
C THR A 364 3.70 -3.19 -2.56
N GLU A 365 2.96 -4.21 -2.13
CA GLU A 365 2.32 -4.23 -0.83
C GLU A 365 3.32 -4.25 0.35
N ILE A 366 2.95 -3.54 1.41
CA ILE A 366 3.59 -3.67 2.73
C ILE A 366 2.76 -4.52 3.70
N SER A 367 1.49 -4.79 3.39
CA SER A 367 0.65 -5.71 4.16
C SER A 367 1.26 -7.11 4.09
N PRO A 368 1.22 -7.89 5.18
CA PRO A 368 1.82 -9.21 5.19
C PRO A 368 1.28 -10.12 4.07
N SER A 369 2.19 -10.81 3.39
CA SER A 369 1.89 -11.62 2.21
C SER A 369 2.56 -12.98 2.24
N THR A 370 2.09 -13.93 1.42
CA THR A 370 2.70 -15.26 1.38
C THR A 370 4.12 -15.27 0.80
N GLY A 371 4.53 -14.25 0.02
CA GLY A 371 5.87 -14.16 -0.56
C GLY A 371 6.84 -13.34 0.30
N THR A 372 6.45 -12.10 0.64
CA THR A 372 7.27 -11.18 1.44
C THR A 372 7.13 -11.38 2.94
N GLN A 373 6.18 -12.22 3.37
CA GLN A 373 5.89 -12.50 4.77
C GLN A 373 5.63 -11.19 5.52
N PHE A 374 6.36 -10.91 6.59
CA PHE A 374 6.26 -9.65 7.35
C PHE A 374 7.46 -8.72 7.12
N LEU A 375 8.31 -8.99 6.12
CA LEU A 375 9.56 -8.23 5.90
C LEU A 375 9.27 -6.72 5.81
N TYR A 376 8.43 -6.32 4.85
CA TYR A 376 8.14 -4.90 4.64
C TYR A 376 7.20 -4.33 5.70
N TYR A 377 6.30 -5.14 6.25
CA TYR A 377 5.42 -4.75 7.35
C TYR A 377 6.21 -4.33 8.60
N ASP A 378 7.17 -5.17 9.02
CA ASP A 378 7.97 -4.90 10.22
C ASP A 378 8.92 -3.72 10.03
N LEU A 379 9.61 -3.67 8.88
CA LEU A 379 10.48 -2.55 8.55
C LEU A 379 9.68 -1.24 8.45
N CYS A 380 8.48 -1.27 7.89
CA CYS A 380 7.60 -0.12 7.84
C CYS A 380 7.23 0.38 9.25
N GLY A 381 6.96 -0.52 10.21
CA GLY A 381 6.72 -0.13 11.61
C GLY A 381 7.90 0.61 12.25
N TYR A 382 9.12 0.14 12.00
CA TYR A 382 10.35 0.78 12.47
C TYR A 382 10.52 2.20 11.88
N TYR A 383 10.48 2.29 10.54
CA TYR A 383 10.72 3.57 9.86
C TYR A 383 9.56 4.57 10.01
N THR A 384 8.31 4.10 10.13
CA THR A 384 7.16 4.98 10.43
C THR A 384 7.33 5.61 11.80
N THR A 385 7.72 4.83 12.81
CA THR A 385 8.00 5.35 14.15
C THR A 385 9.14 6.37 14.12
N TRP A 386 10.23 6.07 13.42
CA TRP A 386 11.34 7.01 13.25
C TRP A 386 10.89 8.30 12.56
N PHE A 387 10.21 8.19 11.42
CA PHE A 387 9.70 9.33 10.67
C PHE A 387 8.87 10.25 11.56
N LYS A 388 7.91 9.68 12.30
CA LYS A 388 6.94 10.42 13.10
C LYS A 388 7.53 11.04 14.36
N LEU A 389 8.43 10.32 15.04
CA LEU A 389 9.01 10.76 16.32
C LEU A 389 10.38 11.45 16.17
N GLY A 390 10.93 11.48 14.97
CA GLY A 390 12.20 12.15 14.65
C GLY A 390 13.46 11.42 15.14
N ARG A 391 13.31 10.24 15.76
CA ARG A 391 14.42 9.40 16.23
C ARG A 391 14.15 7.92 15.99
N PRO A 392 15.17 7.12 15.64
CA PRO A 392 14.98 5.69 15.45
C PRO A 392 14.49 5.03 16.76
N PRO A 393 13.54 4.08 16.70
CA PRO A 393 13.21 3.22 17.84
C PRO A 393 14.44 2.48 18.36
N ALA A 394 14.54 2.30 19.67
CA ALA A 394 15.62 1.50 20.25
C ALA A 394 15.45 0.03 19.86
N ILE A 395 16.52 -0.60 19.37
CA ILE A 395 16.55 -2.03 19.09
C ILE A 395 16.76 -2.76 20.42
N THR A 396 15.84 -3.64 20.78
CA THR A 396 15.79 -4.34 22.07
C THR A 396 16.19 -5.81 21.97
N LYS A 397 16.24 -6.34 20.76
CA LYS A 397 16.59 -7.75 20.50
C LYS A 397 17.28 -7.88 19.16
N ASP A 398 18.28 -8.74 19.09
CA ASP A 398 18.89 -9.07 17.80
C ASP A 398 17.89 -9.83 16.92
N ALA A 399 17.74 -9.36 15.68
CA ALA A 399 16.87 -10.00 14.70
C ALA A 399 17.50 -9.97 13.32
N ILE A 400 17.31 -11.08 12.60
CA ILE A 400 17.57 -11.20 11.17
C ILE A 400 16.25 -10.99 10.43
N TYR A 401 16.31 -10.18 9.38
CA TYR A 401 15.41 -10.17 8.24
C TYR A 401 16.20 -10.60 7.01
N TYR A 402 15.65 -11.47 6.17
CA TYR A 402 16.26 -11.78 4.89
C TYR A 402 15.39 -11.31 3.74
N CYS A 403 16.03 -11.03 2.61
CA CYS A 403 15.36 -10.71 1.37
C CYS A 403 16.13 -11.32 0.20
N HIS A 404 15.49 -12.10 -0.67
CA HIS A 404 16.10 -12.62 -1.90
C HIS A 404 15.04 -13.13 -2.88
N ARG A 405 15.43 -13.36 -4.15
CA ARG A 405 14.57 -14.04 -5.13
C ARG A 405 14.61 -15.55 -4.93
N VAL A 406 13.53 -16.22 -5.32
CA VAL A 406 13.46 -17.70 -5.36
C VAL A 406 14.14 -18.29 -6.60
N GLN A 407 14.60 -17.44 -7.52
CA GLN A 407 15.29 -17.87 -8.71
C GLN A 407 16.39 -16.89 -9.13
N THR A 408 17.43 -17.41 -9.78
CA THR A 408 18.44 -16.57 -10.44
C THR A 408 17.88 -15.95 -11.71
N VAL A 409 18.39 -14.78 -12.07
CA VAL A 409 18.03 -14.07 -13.29
C VAL A 409 19.30 -13.66 -14.03
N PRO A 410 19.56 -14.17 -15.25
CA PRO A 410 18.72 -15.12 -15.98
C PRO A 410 18.66 -16.51 -15.34
N LEU A 411 17.62 -17.26 -15.68
CA LEU A 411 17.56 -18.72 -15.46
C LEU A 411 18.61 -19.38 -16.38
N ARG A 412 19.23 -20.49 -15.94
CA ARG A 412 20.33 -21.15 -16.65
C ARG A 412 19.97 -21.57 -18.08
N GLU A 413 18.76 -22.09 -18.27
CA GLU A 413 18.22 -22.52 -19.57
C GLU A 413 17.15 -21.57 -20.12
N GLY A 414 16.88 -20.46 -19.42
CA GLY A 414 15.69 -19.64 -19.65
C GLY A 414 14.41 -20.27 -19.08
N PRO A 415 13.27 -19.56 -19.14
CA PRO A 415 11.96 -20.13 -18.86
C PRO A 415 11.54 -21.08 -19.99
N ASP A 416 10.52 -21.90 -19.74
CA ASP A 416 9.92 -22.75 -20.78
C ASP A 416 9.32 -21.87 -21.89
N PRO A 417 9.83 -21.92 -23.14
CA PRO A 417 9.41 -21.02 -24.21
C PRO A 417 7.98 -21.29 -24.72
N GLU A 418 7.44 -22.49 -24.50
CA GLU A 418 6.04 -22.80 -24.86
C GLU A 418 5.08 -22.19 -23.83
N LYS A 419 5.48 -22.16 -22.56
CA LYS A 419 4.70 -21.58 -21.45
C LYS A 419 4.86 -20.06 -21.35
N GLN A 420 6.10 -19.57 -21.38
CA GLN A 420 6.45 -18.16 -21.29
C GLN A 420 7.28 -17.75 -22.52
N PRO A 421 6.64 -17.31 -23.61
CA PRO A 421 7.33 -16.99 -24.87
C PRO A 421 8.13 -15.69 -24.84
N LYS A 422 8.10 -14.94 -23.74
CA LYS A 422 8.75 -13.64 -23.59
C LYS A 422 9.27 -13.45 -22.17
N LEU A 423 10.43 -12.81 -22.06
CA LEU A 423 10.97 -12.44 -20.75
C LEU A 423 10.24 -11.24 -20.16
N PHE A 424 10.28 -11.13 -18.84
CA PHE A 424 9.86 -9.93 -18.14
C PHE A 424 10.72 -8.72 -18.54
N GLN A 425 10.06 -7.59 -18.80
CA GLN A 425 10.72 -6.34 -19.11
C GLN A 425 11.17 -5.66 -17.83
N ARG A 426 12.46 -5.33 -17.77
CA ARG A 426 13.02 -4.42 -16.77
C ARG A 426 12.70 -2.98 -17.17
N MET A 427 12.03 -2.25 -16.29
CA MET A 427 11.49 -0.93 -16.60
C MET A 427 12.36 0.23 -16.07
N GLY A 428 13.01 0.07 -14.92
CA GLY A 428 13.89 1.08 -14.31
C GLY A 428 15.33 1.04 -14.79
N GLY A 429 16.15 2.02 -14.37
CA GLY A 429 17.56 2.14 -14.75
C GLY A 429 18.47 1.07 -14.13
N THR A 430 18.12 0.55 -12.95
CA THR A 430 18.95 -0.41 -12.20
C THR A 430 18.94 -1.81 -12.84
N PRO A 431 20.09 -2.43 -13.19
CA PRO A 431 20.15 -3.80 -13.75
C PRO A 431 19.68 -4.85 -12.75
N LEU A 432 19.02 -5.91 -13.21
CA LEU A 432 18.58 -7.00 -12.32
C LEU A 432 19.77 -7.64 -11.60
N LYS A 433 19.63 -7.90 -10.30
CA LYS A 433 20.69 -8.47 -9.46
C LYS A 433 20.32 -9.83 -8.85
N ASN A 434 21.31 -10.70 -8.72
CA ASN A 434 21.16 -11.96 -7.99
C ASN A 434 21.87 -11.82 -6.64
N GLU A 435 21.22 -11.13 -5.70
CA GLU A 435 21.74 -10.90 -4.35
C GLU A 435 20.83 -11.55 -3.30
N VAL A 436 21.44 -12.16 -2.28
CA VAL A 436 20.79 -12.47 -1.01
C VAL A 436 21.17 -11.42 0.01
N GLU A 437 20.19 -10.87 0.71
CA GLU A 437 20.39 -9.85 1.75
C GLU A 437 20.07 -10.44 3.12
N LEU A 438 20.99 -10.22 4.06
CA LEU A 438 20.78 -10.31 5.50
C LEU A 438 20.73 -8.88 6.03
N LEU A 439 19.55 -8.43 6.46
CA LEU A 439 19.37 -7.19 7.19
C LEU A 439 19.20 -7.52 8.67
N ALA A 440 20.12 -7.07 9.51
CA ALA A 440 20.08 -7.29 10.95
C ALA A 440 19.68 -6.03 11.70
N MET A 441 18.86 -6.21 12.74
CA MET A 441 18.71 -5.24 13.82
C MET A 441 19.57 -5.75 14.98
N LEU A 442 20.62 -5.02 15.33
CA LEU A 442 21.61 -5.42 16.34
C LEU A 442 21.55 -4.54 17.59
N THR A 443 21.53 -5.17 18.75
CA THR A 443 21.63 -4.51 20.07
C THR A 443 23.06 -4.12 20.44
N ALA A 444 24.05 -4.83 19.90
CA ALA A 444 25.48 -4.63 20.09
C ALA A 444 26.24 -5.13 18.84
N PRO A 445 27.49 -4.70 18.62
CA PRO A 445 28.30 -5.19 17.50
C PRO A 445 28.29 -6.72 17.37
N ALA A 446 28.30 -7.22 16.14
CA ALA A 446 28.28 -8.64 15.83
C ALA A 446 28.85 -8.92 14.44
N VAL A 447 29.18 -10.18 14.18
CA VAL A 447 29.50 -10.67 12.83
C VAL A 447 28.23 -11.19 12.18
N LEU A 448 27.89 -10.66 11.01
CA LEU A 448 26.85 -11.18 10.15
C LEU A 448 27.43 -12.26 9.23
N GLU A 449 26.66 -13.30 8.96
CA GLU A 449 27.07 -14.39 8.10
C GLU A 449 25.94 -14.85 7.17
N ILE A 450 26.28 -15.08 5.90
CA ILE A 450 25.44 -15.77 4.92
C ILE A 450 26.18 -17.02 4.46
N GLU A 451 25.55 -18.19 4.60
CA GLU A 451 26.04 -19.46 4.07
C GLU A 451 25.13 -19.94 2.93
N GLN A 452 25.72 -20.29 1.80
CA GLN A 452 25.03 -20.88 0.64
C GLN A 452 25.93 -21.92 -0.01
N ASN A 453 25.47 -23.16 -0.13
CA ASN A 453 26.18 -24.24 -0.82
C ASN A 453 27.67 -24.38 -0.37
N GLY A 454 27.92 -24.28 0.94
CA GLY A 454 29.26 -24.32 1.54
C GLY A 454 30.12 -23.05 1.38
N LYS A 455 29.66 -22.05 0.61
CA LYS A 455 30.28 -20.72 0.55
C LYS A 455 29.78 -19.88 1.72
N ILE A 456 30.70 -19.13 2.34
CA ILE A 456 30.41 -18.30 3.51
C ILE A 456 30.86 -16.87 3.23
N ALA A 457 29.93 -15.91 3.35
CA ALA A 457 30.23 -14.49 3.41
C ALA A 457 30.07 -14.00 4.85
N ARG A 458 31.03 -13.18 5.33
CA ARG A 458 31.01 -12.63 6.70
C ARG A 458 31.39 -11.17 6.71
N VAL A 459 30.81 -10.42 7.65
CA VAL A 459 31.24 -9.05 7.91
C VAL A 459 30.92 -8.63 9.35
N GLU A 460 31.84 -7.90 9.99
CA GLU A 460 31.59 -7.27 11.28
C GLU A 460 30.77 -5.98 11.10
N ARG A 461 29.81 -5.75 11.99
CA ARG A 461 28.93 -4.59 11.97
C ARG A 461 28.70 -4.02 13.37
N PRO A 462 28.50 -2.70 13.48
CA PRO A 462 28.10 -2.08 14.74
C PRO A 462 26.65 -2.44 15.11
N ALA A 463 26.21 -2.03 16.30
CA ALA A 463 24.80 -2.03 16.66
C ALA A 463 23.98 -1.13 15.71
N GLY A 464 22.67 -1.38 15.60
CA GLY A 464 21.78 -0.67 14.70
C GLY A 464 21.17 -1.56 13.61
N VAL A 465 20.54 -0.91 12.61
CA VAL A 465 20.09 -1.57 11.38
C VAL A 465 21.27 -1.65 10.42
N VAL A 466 21.73 -2.86 10.12
CA VAL A 466 22.96 -3.11 9.36
C VAL A 466 22.76 -4.28 8.38
N GLU A 467 23.55 -4.31 7.30
CA GLU A 467 23.37 -5.33 6.26
C GLU A 467 24.66 -6.08 5.89
N LEU A 468 24.45 -7.29 5.38
CA LEU A 468 25.37 -8.08 4.59
C LEU A 468 24.63 -8.59 3.36
N LYS A 469 25.25 -8.43 2.18
CA LYS A 469 24.78 -8.99 0.93
C LYS A 469 25.82 -9.96 0.36
N ALA A 470 25.36 -10.96 -0.35
CA ALA A 470 26.20 -11.89 -1.11
C ALA A 470 25.51 -12.25 -2.43
N ASP A 471 26.29 -12.70 -3.41
CA ASP A 471 25.73 -13.26 -4.64
C ASP A 471 24.83 -14.46 -4.32
N ALA A 472 23.69 -14.56 -4.99
CA ALA A 472 22.74 -15.65 -4.81
C ALA A 472 23.23 -16.90 -5.52
N GLU A 473 23.18 -18.03 -4.81
CA GLU A 473 23.54 -19.35 -5.33
C GLU A 473 22.32 -20.29 -5.27
N PRO A 474 22.15 -21.21 -6.24
CA PRO A 474 21.14 -22.25 -6.10
C PRO A 474 21.29 -23.04 -4.79
N GLY A 475 20.17 -23.28 -4.11
CA GLY A 475 20.13 -23.88 -2.78
C GLY A 475 19.39 -23.02 -1.77
N ARG A 476 19.48 -23.40 -0.49
CA ARG A 476 18.79 -22.71 0.61
C ARG A 476 19.78 -21.88 1.41
N PRO A 477 19.72 -20.53 1.37
CA PRO A 477 20.57 -19.70 2.19
C PRO A 477 20.32 -19.89 3.69
N VAL A 478 21.38 -19.77 4.49
CA VAL A 478 21.31 -19.72 5.95
C VAL A 478 21.95 -18.43 6.44
N PHE A 479 21.23 -17.70 7.28
CA PHE A 479 21.62 -16.39 7.80
C PHE A 479 21.97 -16.50 9.28
N ARG A 480 23.07 -15.87 9.73
CA ARG A 480 23.47 -15.90 11.14
C ARG A 480 23.95 -14.55 11.68
N ILE A 481 23.73 -14.36 12.97
CA ILE A 481 24.38 -13.34 13.80
C ILE A 481 25.30 -14.09 14.76
N LEU A 482 26.59 -13.73 14.77
CA LEU A 482 27.61 -14.35 15.59
C LEU A 482 28.22 -13.35 16.58
N ARG A 483 28.46 -13.79 17.82
CA ARG A 483 29.30 -13.08 18.82
C ARG A 483 30.26 -14.07 19.45
N ASP A 484 31.54 -13.72 19.51
CA ASP A 484 32.61 -14.59 20.03
C ASP A 484 32.62 -15.99 19.37
N GLY A 485 32.32 -16.04 18.07
CA GLY A 485 32.20 -17.28 17.29
C GLY A 485 30.94 -18.12 17.57
N LYS A 486 30.07 -17.71 18.50
CA LYS A 486 28.82 -18.40 18.83
C LYS A 486 27.65 -17.86 18.02
N LYS A 487 26.76 -18.76 17.57
CA LYS A 487 25.51 -18.42 16.89
C LYS A 487 24.50 -17.83 17.87
N VAL A 488 24.24 -16.53 17.78
CA VAL A 488 23.23 -15.83 18.59
C VAL A 488 21.85 -15.97 17.94
N VAL A 489 21.80 -15.81 16.62
CA VAL A 489 20.60 -16.05 15.80
C VAL A 489 21.02 -16.87 14.59
N GLU A 490 20.23 -17.89 14.25
CA GLU A 490 20.36 -18.65 13.00
C GLU A 490 18.98 -18.74 12.36
N LEU A 491 18.90 -18.42 11.07
CA LEU A 491 17.67 -18.42 10.30
C LEU A 491 17.95 -19.01 8.92
N PRO A 492 17.60 -20.28 8.67
CA PRO A 492 17.49 -20.80 7.32
C PRO A 492 16.38 -20.05 6.56
N SER A 493 16.60 -19.73 5.30
CA SER A 493 15.52 -19.20 4.46
C SER A 493 14.37 -20.21 4.37
N HIS A 494 13.12 -19.72 4.40
CA HIS A 494 11.96 -20.54 4.05
C HIS A 494 12.00 -20.96 2.58
N TRP A 495 12.74 -20.22 1.76
CA TRP A 495 12.76 -20.35 0.31
C TRP A 495 14.07 -20.97 -0.18
N THR A 496 13.95 -21.79 -1.21
CA THR A 496 15.09 -22.31 -1.97
C THR A 496 15.25 -21.48 -3.23
N ILE A 497 16.49 -21.18 -3.60
CA ILE A 497 16.87 -20.51 -4.86
C ILE A 497 17.11 -21.59 -5.92
N THR A 498 16.48 -21.45 -7.09
CA THR A 498 16.69 -22.32 -8.26
C THR A 498 17.21 -21.52 -9.46
N ASP A 499 17.93 -22.15 -10.35
CA ASP A 499 18.32 -21.59 -11.66
C ASP A 499 17.45 -22.13 -12.81
N LYS A 500 16.41 -22.91 -12.49
CA LYS A 500 15.43 -23.49 -13.42
C LYS A 500 14.01 -23.22 -12.97
N ALA A 501 13.17 -22.78 -13.90
CA ALA A 501 11.73 -22.64 -13.70
C ALA A 501 11.00 -22.54 -15.05
N ASP A 502 9.75 -22.98 -15.10
CA ASP A 502 8.88 -22.81 -16.27
C ASP A 502 8.56 -21.33 -16.54
N TYR A 503 8.37 -20.56 -15.47
CA TYR A 503 8.01 -19.15 -15.51
C TYR A 503 9.01 -18.32 -14.69
N GLN A 504 9.28 -17.11 -15.16
CA GLN A 504 10.05 -16.15 -14.37
C GLN A 504 9.24 -15.68 -13.16
N ASN A 505 9.96 -15.46 -12.07
CA ASN A 505 9.47 -14.86 -10.84
C ASN A 505 10.54 -13.89 -10.33
N LEU A 506 10.35 -12.61 -10.61
CA LEU A 506 11.28 -11.55 -10.20
C LEU A 506 10.95 -10.98 -8.81
N LEU A 507 9.92 -11.52 -8.16
CA LEU A 507 9.51 -11.10 -6.83
C LEU A 507 10.59 -11.40 -5.78
N TYR A 508 10.95 -10.40 -5.01
CA TYR A 508 11.69 -10.60 -3.77
C TYR A 508 10.80 -11.21 -2.70
N HIS A 509 11.31 -12.26 -2.09
CA HIS A 509 10.70 -12.95 -0.96
C HIS A 509 11.44 -12.59 0.32
N GLY A 510 10.74 -12.67 1.44
CA GLY A 510 11.24 -12.24 2.73
C GLY A 510 10.91 -13.18 3.86
N GLY A 511 11.52 -12.92 5.02
CA GLY A 511 11.25 -13.60 6.27
C GLY A 511 12.06 -12.98 7.41
N SER A 512 11.74 -13.35 8.65
CA SER A 512 12.44 -12.85 9.83
C SER A 512 12.62 -13.93 10.89
N SER A 513 13.62 -13.73 11.75
CA SER A 513 13.91 -14.62 12.89
C SER A 513 12.95 -14.44 14.06
N THR A 514 12.12 -13.39 14.03
CA THR A 514 11.18 -13.05 15.12
C THR A 514 9.78 -13.56 14.86
N ARG A 515 9.50 -14.09 13.66
CA ARG A 515 8.19 -14.59 13.25
C ARG A 515 8.30 -15.99 12.70
N ARG A 516 7.25 -16.78 12.91
CA ARG A 516 7.15 -18.11 12.29
C ARG A 516 6.87 -17.92 10.79
N PRO A 517 7.60 -18.60 9.89
CA PRO A 517 7.27 -18.59 8.47
C PRO A 517 5.86 -19.11 8.23
N ILE A 518 5.09 -18.42 7.40
CA ILE A 518 3.80 -18.89 6.91
C ILE A 518 4.04 -19.58 5.57
N PRO A 519 3.51 -20.80 5.35
CA PRO A 519 3.69 -21.51 4.09
C PRO A 519 3.34 -20.64 2.88
N GLY A 520 4.19 -20.70 1.85
CA GLY A 520 3.91 -20.11 0.55
C GLY A 520 2.68 -20.75 -0.11
N PRO A 521 2.13 -20.10 -1.16
CA PRO A 521 1.04 -20.65 -1.94
C PRO A 521 1.49 -21.82 -2.83
#